data_AF-A0A0R2TIS6-F1
#
_entry.id   AF-A0A0R2TIS6-F1
#
_cell.length_a   1.000
_cell.length_b   1.000
_cell.length_c   1.000
_cell.angle_alpha   90.00
_cell.angle_beta   90.00
_cell.angle_gamma   90.00
#
_symmetry.space_group_name_H-M   'P 1'
#
loop_
_entity.id
_entity.type
_entity.pdbx_description
1 polymer ?
#
loop_
_entity_poly.entity_id
_entity_poly.type
_entity_poly.pdbx_seq_one_letter_code
_entity_poly.pdbx_strand_id
1 'polypeptide(L)'
;MPFLQTVIDAGADHLLFVIAPRGSDWTLGGIRRTSHEFTLRADLPSAWAGLNGQALEKASGVLGANFCHNGRFIATATSYEAIVKLAQIAVETAEATKS
;
A
#
# COMPACT_ATOMS: atom_id res chain seq x y z
N MET A 1 13.67 3.93 -1.74
CA MET A 1 13.18 3.55 -0.40
C MET A 1 14.38 3.47 0.53
N PRO A 2 14.67 4.52 1.33
CA PRO A 2 15.86 4.56 2.17
C PRO A 2 15.92 3.44 3.22
N PHE A 3 14.79 2.81 3.55
CA PHE A 3 14.66 1.70 4.51
C PHE A 3 14.81 0.30 3.90
N LEU A 4 14.90 0.15 2.57
CA LEU A 4 14.84 -1.16 1.91
C LEU A 4 16.00 -2.07 2.35
N GLN A 5 17.22 -1.54 2.41
CA GLN A 5 18.39 -2.32 2.82
C GLN A 5 18.22 -2.83 4.26
N THR A 6 17.72 -2.01 5.17
CA THR A 6 17.45 -2.41 6.56
C THR A 6 16.40 -3.53 6.65
N VAL A 7 15.35 -3.48 5.83
CA VAL A 7 14.33 -4.55 5.78
C VAL A 7 14.94 -5.86 5.28
N ILE A 8 15.83 -5.79 4.29
CA ILE A 8 16.55 -6.96 3.75
C ILE A 8 17.51 -7.53 4.80
N ASP A 9 18.35 -6.69 5.40
CA ASP A 9 19.35 -7.12 6.39
C ASP A 9 18.69 -7.73 7.64
N ALA A 10 17.49 -7.25 8.01
CA ALA A 10 16.71 -7.79 9.11
C ALA A 10 15.98 -9.10 8.79
N GLY A 11 16.01 -9.59 7.54
CA GLY A 11 15.24 -10.77 7.11
C GLY A 11 13.73 -10.59 7.26
N ALA A 12 13.23 -9.35 7.21
CA ALA A 12 11.85 -9.00 7.50
C ALA A 12 10.95 -9.18 6.26
N ASP A 13 10.99 -10.36 5.63
CA ASP A 13 10.29 -10.66 4.37
C ASP A 13 8.76 -10.67 4.50
N HIS A 14 8.26 -10.77 5.72
CA HIS A 14 6.84 -10.66 6.05
C HIS A 14 6.28 -9.24 5.90
N LEU A 15 7.14 -8.20 5.86
CA LEU A 15 6.69 -6.83 5.63
C LEU A 15 6.33 -6.62 4.15
N LEU A 16 5.07 -6.25 3.89
CA LEU A 16 4.51 -6.12 2.54
C LEU A 16 4.41 -4.66 2.06
N PHE A 17 4.00 -3.76 2.97
CA PHE A 17 3.72 -2.36 2.66
C PHE A 17 4.36 -1.44 3.70
N VAL A 18 4.54 -0.17 3.33
CA VAL A 18 5.01 0.90 4.21
C VAL A 18 4.00 2.04 4.24
N ILE A 19 3.75 2.59 5.43
CA ILE A 19 3.01 3.83 5.60
C ILE A 19 3.99 4.97 5.82
N ALA A 20 3.82 6.08 5.12
CA ALA A 20 4.65 7.28 5.30
C ALA A 20 3.83 8.57 5.15
N PRO A 21 4.14 9.62 5.92
CA PRO A 21 3.51 10.93 5.76
C PRO A 21 3.92 11.58 4.42
N ARG A 22 3.02 12.37 3.84
CA ARG A 22 3.20 13.13 2.60
C ARG A 22 2.50 14.49 2.71
N GLY A 23 3.19 15.48 3.26
CA GLY A 23 2.56 16.77 3.55
C GLY A 23 1.48 16.62 4.62
N SER A 24 0.24 17.01 4.31
CA SER A 24 -0.93 16.75 5.16
C SER A 24 -1.51 15.34 5.01
N ASP A 25 -1.13 14.63 3.95
CA ASP A 25 -1.70 13.33 3.59
C ASP A 25 -0.78 12.19 4.04
N TRP A 26 -1.25 10.97 3.79
CA TRP A 26 -0.52 9.74 4.05
C TRP A 26 -0.45 8.87 2.82
N THR A 27 0.62 8.08 2.72
CA THR A 27 0.87 7.15 1.62
C THR A 27 1.01 5.73 2.15
N LEU A 28 0.51 4.77 1.36
CA LEU A 28 0.72 3.34 1.52
C LEU A 28 1.45 2.85 0.28
N GLY A 29 2.72 2.49 0.42
CA GLY A 29 3.57 2.02 -0.69
C GLY A 29 3.92 0.54 -0.56
N GLY A 30 3.94 -0.19 -1.67
CA GLY A 30 4.48 -1.55 -1.70
C GLY A 30 5.98 -1.58 -1.45
N ILE A 31 6.45 -2.56 -0.68
CA ILE A 31 7.87 -2.81 -0.46
C ILE A 31 8.41 -3.64 -1.62
N ARG A 32 9.55 -3.24 -2.20
CA ARG A 32 10.21 -4.00 -3.27
C ARG A 32 10.86 -5.27 -2.74
N ARG A 33 10.95 -6.30 -3.58
CA ARG A 33 11.71 -7.52 -3.26
C ARG A 33 13.21 -7.27 -3.24
N THR A 34 13.70 -6.50 -4.21
CA THR A 34 15.13 -6.16 -4.34
C THR A 34 15.31 -4.67 -4.63
N SER A 35 16.53 -4.17 -4.46
CA SER A 35 16.88 -2.77 -4.76
C SER A 35 16.90 -2.45 -6.26
N HIS A 36 17.11 -3.47 -7.11
CA HIS A 36 17.33 -3.32 -8.54
C HIS A 36 16.06 -3.46 -9.39
N GLU A 37 15.00 -4.04 -8.82
CA GLU A 37 13.74 -4.29 -9.53
C GLU A 37 12.57 -3.45 -9.01
N PHE A 38 11.50 -3.38 -9.80
CA PHE A 38 10.23 -2.79 -9.39
C PHE A 38 9.25 -3.83 -8.85
N THR A 39 9.64 -5.11 -8.81
CA THR A 39 8.83 -6.21 -8.28
C THR A 39 8.49 -5.98 -6.80
N LEU A 40 7.20 -5.93 -6.49
CA LEU A 40 6.72 -5.76 -5.12
C LEU A 40 6.60 -7.09 -4.39
N ARG A 41 6.63 -7.01 -3.05
CA ARG A 41 6.32 -8.15 -2.16
C ARG A 41 4.83 -8.49 -2.19
N ALA A 42 3.98 -7.48 -2.39
CA ALA A 42 2.56 -7.61 -2.66
C ALA A 42 2.06 -6.38 -3.44
N ASP A 43 1.01 -6.59 -4.25
CA ASP A 43 0.28 -5.50 -4.90
C ASP A 43 -0.88 -5.05 -4.03
N LEU A 44 -1.27 -3.78 -4.15
CA LEU A 44 -2.54 -3.30 -3.61
C LEU A 44 -3.74 -4.01 -4.30
N PRO A 45 -4.92 -4.06 -3.66
CA PRO A 45 -6.11 -4.71 -4.22
C PRO A 45 -6.40 -4.30 -5.67
N SER A 46 -6.69 -5.28 -6.54
CA SER A 46 -7.04 -5.01 -7.95
C SER A 46 -8.27 -4.11 -8.09
N ALA A 47 -9.23 -4.24 -7.17
CA ALA A 47 -10.44 -3.42 -7.12
C ALA A 47 -10.16 -1.91 -6.91
N TRP A 48 -8.95 -1.53 -6.47
CA TRP A 48 -8.58 -0.13 -6.25
C TRP A 48 -7.82 0.48 -7.44
N ALA A 49 -7.37 -0.33 -8.40
CA ALA A 49 -6.48 0.11 -9.48
C ALA A 49 -7.07 1.31 -10.24
N GLY A 50 -6.35 2.45 -10.19
CA GLY A 50 -6.71 3.67 -10.90
C GLY A 50 -7.87 4.47 -10.30
N LEU A 51 -8.45 4.02 -9.18
CA LEU A 51 -9.53 4.74 -8.52
C LEU A 51 -9.03 5.94 -7.73
N ASN A 52 -9.89 6.96 -7.62
CA ASN A 52 -9.65 8.18 -6.86
C ASN A 52 -10.95 8.69 -6.19
N GLY A 53 -10.78 9.52 -5.16
CA GLY A 53 -11.85 10.13 -4.38
C GLY A 53 -12.94 9.14 -3.97
N GLN A 54 -14.20 9.53 -4.15
CA GLN A 54 -15.37 8.75 -3.77
C GLN A 54 -15.41 7.34 -4.39
N ALA A 55 -14.83 7.13 -5.57
CA ALA A 55 -14.79 5.81 -6.18
C ALA A 55 -13.88 4.85 -5.38
N LEU A 56 -12.74 5.34 -4.92
CA LEU A 56 -11.84 4.56 -4.06
C LEU A 56 -12.43 4.38 -2.66
N GLU A 57 -13.05 5.41 -2.08
CA GLU A 57 -13.74 5.29 -0.79
C GLU A 57 -14.82 4.21 -0.83
N LYS A 58 -15.63 4.17 -1.90
CA LYS A 58 -16.66 3.14 -2.09
C LYS A 58 -16.06 1.75 -2.27
N ALA A 59 -14.99 1.62 -3.05
CA ALA A 59 -14.37 0.33 -3.33
C ALA A 59 -13.58 -0.23 -2.13
N SER A 60 -13.00 0.63 -1.30
CA SER A 60 -12.25 0.24 -0.10
C SER A 60 -13.11 0.18 1.16
N GLY A 61 -14.27 0.86 1.19
CA GLY A 61 -15.04 1.07 2.42
C GLY A 61 -14.36 2.04 3.40
N VAL A 62 -13.32 2.76 2.97
CA VAL A 62 -12.53 3.64 3.83
C VAL A 62 -12.77 5.10 3.44
N LEU A 63 -13.46 5.83 4.31
CA LEU A 63 -13.58 7.29 4.20
C LEU A 63 -12.20 7.94 4.34
N GLY A 64 -11.90 8.90 3.46
CA GLY A 64 -10.60 9.57 3.36
C GLY A 64 -9.61 8.88 2.44
N ALA A 65 -9.95 7.74 1.81
CA ALA A 65 -9.15 7.14 0.75
C ALA A 65 -9.17 8.04 -0.49
N ASN A 66 -8.00 8.48 -0.96
CA ASN A 66 -7.91 9.57 -1.95
C ASN A 66 -7.51 9.07 -3.34
N PHE A 67 -6.51 8.19 -3.46
CA PHE A 67 -6.04 7.71 -4.75
C PHE A 67 -5.35 6.34 -4.63
N CYS A 68 -5.48 5.49 -5.64
CA CYS A 68 -4.65 4.31 -5.82
C CYS A 68 -4.14 4.24 -7.26
N HIS A 69 -2.83 4.06 -7.43
CA HIS A 69 -2.21 3.99 -8.75
C HIS A 69 -2.69 2.76 -9.53
N ASN A 70 -2.83 2.87 -10.85
CA ASN A 70 -3.28 1.77 -11.72
C ASN A 70 -2.36 0.54 -11.63
N GLY A 71 -1.05 0.78 -11.52
CA GLY A 71 -0.03 -0.25 -11.26
C GLY A 71 0.03 -0.77 -9.82
N ARG A 72 -0.92 -0.40 -8.94
CA ARG A 72 -1.14 -0.95 -7.60
C ARG A 72 0.05 -0.91 -6.63
N PHE A 73 1.01 0.00 -6.86
CA PHE A 73 2.20 0.14 -6.01
C PHE A 73 2.08 1.22 -4.93
N ILE A 74 1.09 2.13 -5.04
CA ILE A 74 0.88 3.20 -4.07
C ILE A 74 -0.59 3.58 -3.97
N ALA A 75 -1.04 3.86 -2.75
CA ALA A 75 -2.29 4.53 -2.44
C ALA A 75 -2.07 5.71 -1.48
N THR A 76 -3.02 6.63 -1.42
CA THR A 76 -3.00 7.78 -0.52
C THR A 76 -4.31 7.92 0.24
N ALA A 77 -4.23 8.52 1.43
CA ALA A 77 -5.38 8.89 2.23
C ALA A 77 -5.14 10.20 2.98
N THR A 78 -6.22 10.88 3.37
CA THR A 78 -6.17 12.20 4.01
C THR A 78 -5.84 12.14 5.51
N SER A 79 -5.84 10.96 6.13
CA SER A 79 -5.55 10.79 7.55
C SER A 79 -4.76 9.50 7.82
N TYR A 80 -4.12 9.45 9.00
CA TYR A 80 -3.38 8.28 9.45
C TYR A 80 -4.32 7.08 9.64
N GLU A 81 -5.49 7.31 10.23
CA GLU A 81 -6.49 6.29 10.49
C GLU A 81 -7.00 5.68 9.17
N ALA A 82 -7.23 6.52 8.15
CA ALA A 82 -7.66 6.05 6.84
C ALA A 82 -6.57 5.21 6.15
N ILE A 83 -5.31 5.66 6.16
CA ILE A 83 -4.23 4.90 5.51
C ILE A 83 -3.95 3.57 6.23
N VAL A 84 -4.10 3.51 7.55
CA VAL A 84 -3.96 2.27 8.33
C VAL A 84 -5.06 1.27 7.98
N LYS A 85 -6.31 1.72 7.82
CA LYS A 85 -7.40 0.85 7.36
C LYS A 85 -7.16 0.31 5.95
N LEU A 86 -6.67 1.15 5.03
CA LEU A 86 -6.26 0.68 3.69
C LEU A 86 -5.14 -0.36 3.78
N ALA A 87 -4.16 -0.16 4.67
CA ALA A 87 -3.07 -1.11 4.85
C ALA A 87 -3.56 -2.47 5.37
N GLN A 88 -4.49 -2.49 6.33
CA GLN A 88 -5.09 -3.71 6.85
C GLN A 88 -5.77 -4.51 5.73
N ILE A 89 -6.65 -3.86 4.96
CA ILE A 89 -7.35 -4.51 3.84
C ILE A 89 -6.36 -5.01 2.78
N ALA A 90 -5.30 -4.24 2.49
CA ALA A 90 -4.29 -4.64 1.53
C ALA A 90 -3.49 -5.86 2.00
N VAL A 91 -3.15 -5.96 3.28
CA VAL A 91 -2.48 -7.15 3.86
C VAL A 91 -3.40 -8.37 3.78
N GLU A 92 -4.65 -8.25 4.23
CA GLU A 92 -5.64 -9.34 4.17
C GLU A 92 -5.84 -9.83 2.72
N THR A 93 -5.94 -8.92 1.76
CA THR A 93 -6.07 -9.24 0.33
C THR A 93 -4.83 -9.96 -0.21
N ALA A 94 -3.64 -9.52 0.18
CA ALA A 94 -2.38 -10.11 -0.24
C ALA A 94 -2.15 -11.51 0.36
N GLU A 95 -2.65 -11.77 1.57
CA GLU A 95 -2.60 -13.09 2.20
C GLU A 95 -3.60 -14.06 1.55
N ALA A 96 -4.82 -13.59 1.26
CA ALA A 96 -5.84 -14.41 0.60
C ALA A 96 -5.44 -14.86 -0.81
N THR A 97 -4.63 -14.07 -1.52
CA THR A 97 -4.16 -14.39 -2.89
C THR A 97 -2.94 -15.32 -2.94
N LYS A 98 -2.33 -15.65 -1.80
CA LYS A 98 -1.24 -16.64 -1.71
C LYS A 98 -1.74 -18.08 -1.60
N SER A 99 -3.06 -18.29 -1.47
CA SER A 99 -3.71 -19.59 -1.29
C SER A 99 -4.00 -20.30 -2.60
#